data_AF-A0A0R3T5N5-F1
#
_entry.id   AF-A0A0R3T5N5-F1
#
_cell.length_a   1.000
_cell.length_b   1.000
_cell.length_c   1.000
_cell.angle_alpha   90.00
_cell.angle_beta   90.00
_cell.angle_gamma   90.00
#
_symmetry.space_group_name_H-M   'P 1'
#
loop_
_entity.id
_entity.type
_entity.pdbx_description
1 polymer ?
#
loop_
_entity_poly.entity_id
_entity_poly.type
_entity_poly.pdbx_seq_one_letter_code
_entity_poly.pdbx_strand_id
1 'polypeptide(L)'
;LALELLRLHLPIFSGSLEREEITNTLLHLSHFFNRLSSESSSPNIRYTLTSPELSLRLFFPDGHEKPVTVEQLLKSARFNFGGTITFERIEELRMACRLRVIHALSDSSVREAIRFLQPQLSTRPEDLAAVCFAYREHYVTSRYYRIQQAQPAVQYGQVSSLNRPSYDMHRIDADQFSSLFRSQAPSTWTFLALPLFRLLDADLDNLINMRDYAWLLLLIASSDYRRKLRLLFTVHSPDYILPEDRNGFWDRRSSASSLSNNSSPPIVECAEELTEETTVVGIMKEEGSKCDPSSAPEFRSRKDSFRFINVQYTGPEALEAPAALTKPSFIDLLKTINFILLNDRKSEHDLLHALARLGQQCQITVTRRNSTLAAESGAEPEWKIEFNDFQNAVYCIPELVLAFSQPITLASRINRNGDDLAPTT
;
A
#
# COMPACT_ATOMS: atom_id res chain seq x y z
N LEU A 1 0.33 37.27 -10.46
CA LEU A 1 -0.36 37.74 -9.25
C LEU A 1 0.48 37.52 -7.99
N ALA A 2 0.79 36.26 -7.62
CA ALA A 2 1.61 35.96 -6.43
C ALA A 2 2.96 36.71 -6.42
N LEU A 3 3.67 36.75 -7.55
CA LEU A 3 4.94 37.50 -7.68
C LEU A 3 4.77 39.02 -7.56
N GLU A 4 3.63 39.56 -7.98
CA GLU A 4 3.32 40.98 -7.85
C GLU A 4 2.98 41.34 -6.40
N LEU A 5 2.27 40.46 -5.69
CA LEU A 5 2.04 40.61 -4.26
C LEU A 5 3.35 40.53 -3.47
N LEU A 6 4.22 39.58 -3.79
CA LEU A 6 5.56 39.49 -3.20
C LEU A 6 6.40 40.73 -3.47
N ARG A 7 6.34 41.29 -4.69
CA ARG A 7 7.01 42.56 -5.04
C ARG A 7 6.45 43.73 -4.22
N LEU A 8 5.14 43.85 -4.09
CA LEU A 8 4.49 44.95 -3.35
C LEU A 8 4.79 44.88 -1.86
N HIS A 9 4.96 43.68 -1.30
CA HIS A 9 5.37 43.44 0.08
C HIS A 9 6.89 43.34 0.27
N LEU A 10 7.69 43.37 -0.79
CA LEU A 10 9.17 43.27 -0.74
C LEU A 10 9.83 44.30 0.20
N PRO A 11 9.37 45.57 0.27
CA PRO A 11 9.92 46.56 1.21
C PRO A 11 9.75 46.15 2.68
N ILE A 12 8.64 45.48 3.00
CA ILE A 12 8.34 44.97 4.34
C ILE A 12 9.31 43.82 4.66
N PHE A 13 9.53 42.90 3.72
CA PHE A 13 10.52 41.82 3.86
C PHE A 13 11.97 42.32 3.99
N SER A 14 12.32 43.44 3.33
CA SER A 14 13.67 44.02 3.41
C SER A 14 13.89 44.91 4.63
N GLY A 15 12.82 45.46 5.23
CA GLY A 15 12.87 46.32 6.42
C GLY A 15 12.75 45.57 7.74
N SER A 16 12.12 44.39 7.75
CA SER A 16 11.90 43.60 8.97
C SER A 16 13.14 42.76 9.32
N LEU A 17 13.96 43.23 10.28
CA LEU A 17 15.01 42.43 10.93
C LEU A 17 14.45 41.40 11.93
N GLU A 18 13.16 41.46 12.25
CA GLU A 18 12.50 40.63 13.27
C GLU A 18 11.61 39.54 12.62
N ARG A 19 11.82 38.28 13.02
CA ARG A 19 11.14 37.09 12.47
C ARG A 19 9.60 37.11 12.61
N GLU A 20 9.05 37.83 13.58
CA GLU A 20 7.60 37.85 13.85
C GLU A 20 6.80 38.56 12.74
N GLU A 21 7.30 39.66 12.16
CA GLU A 21 6.61 40.39 11.09
C GLU A 21 6.58 39.60 9.76
N ILE A 22 7.66 38.87 9.47
CA ILE A 22 7.75 37.96 8.31
C ILE A 22 6.72 36.83 8.45
N THR A 23 6.48 36.34 9.67
CA THR A 23 5.51 35.26 9.92
C THR A 23 4.08 35.75 9.74
N ASN A 24 3.77 36.96 10.24
CA ASN A 24 2.47 37.59 10.09
C ASN A 24 2.13 37.96 8.63
N THR A 25 3.12 38.37 7.84
CA THR A 25 2.95 38.65 6.41
C THR A 25 2.74 37.37 5.60
N LEU A 26 3.47 36.29 5.90
CA LEU A 26 3.24 34.97 5.30
C LEU A 26 1.87 34.38 5.66
N LEU A 27 1.42 34.56 6.91
CA LEU A 27 0.06 34.20 7.34
C LEU A 27 -1.02 35.00 6.62
N HIS A 28 -0.82 36.31 6.42
CA HIS A 28 -1.74 37.14 5.63
C HIS A 28 -1.81 36.70 4.17
N LEU A 29 -0.66 36.38 3.54
CA LEU A 29 -0.62 35.85 2.18
C LEU A 29 -1.31 34.47 2.10
N SER A 30 -1.12 33.61 3.11
CA SER A 30 -1.80 32.31 3.20
C SER A 30 -3.32 32.47 3.32
N HIS A 31 -3.80 33.36 4.20
CA HIS A 31 -5.22 33.68 4.32
C HIS A 31 -5.82 34.26 3.03
N PHE A 32 -5.06 35.09 2.31
CA PHE A 32 -5.44 35.62 1.01
C PHE A 32 -5.64 34.50 -0.03
N PHE A 33 -4.68 33.57 -0.17
CA PHE A 33 -4.82 32.45 -1.10
C PHE A 33 -5.99 31.53 -0.72
N ASN A 34 -6.22 31.29 0.57
CA ASN A 34 -7.35 30.50 1.05
C ASN A 34 -8.71 31.14 0.74
N ARG A 35 -8.83 32.48 0.85
CA ARG A 35 -10.08 33.20 0.48
C ARG A 35 -10.37 33.11 -1.03
N LEU A 36 -9.35 33.23 -1.88
CA LEU A 36 -9.49 33.04 -3.33
C LEU A 36 -9.92 31.61 -3.69
N SER A 37 -9.46 30.61 -2.93
CA SER A 37 -9.86 29.21 -3.16
C SER A 37 -11.25 28.86 -2.61
N SER A 38 -11.77 29.57 -1.61
CA SER A 38 -13.11 29.30 -1.06
C SER A 38 -14.26 29.74 -1.98
N GLU A 39 -14.06 30.76 -2.82
CA GLU A 39 -15.10 31.29 -3.71
C GLU A 39 -15.43 30.37 -4.91
N SER A 40 -14.60 29.37 -5.20
CA SER A 40 -14.85 28.40 -6.29
C SER A 40 -15.70 27.19 -5.90
N SER A 41 -16.09 27.06 -4.63
CA SER A 41 -16.75 25.86 -4.09
C SER A 41 -18.25 25.99 -3.80
N SER A 42 -18.89 27.11 -4.15
CA SER A 42 -20.33 27.32 -3.92
C SER A 42 -21.15 27.06 -5.20
N PRO A 43 -22.08 26.10 -5.23
CA PRO A 43 -22.78 25.70 -6.46
C PRO A 43 -23.97 26.60 -6.85
N ASN A 44 -24.21 27.74 -6.18
CA ASN A 44 -25.43 28.54 -6.36
C ASN A 44 -25.17 30.05 -6.47
N ILE A 45 -24.41 30.49 -7.48
CA ILE A 45 -24.43 31.91 -7.87
C ILE A 45 -24.72 31.99 -9.37
N ARG A 46 -25.98 32.33 -9.69
CA ARG A 46 -26.40 32.77 -11.02
C ARG A 46 -25.63 34.04 -11.36
N TYR A 47 -24.84 34.02 -12.43
CA TYR A 47 -24.15 35.20 -12.95
C TYR A 47 -25.18 36.24 -13.42
N THR A 48 -25.43 37.24 -12.58
CA THR A 48 -25.98 38.53 -13.03
C THR A 48 -24.79 39.49 -13.07
N LEU A 49 -24.46 39.93 -14.29
CA LEU A 49 -23.40 40.88 -14.61
C LEU A 49 -23.76 42.27 -14.07
N THR A 50 -23.60 42.49 -12.77
CA THR A 50 -23.51 43.82 -12.16
C THR A 50 -22.63 43.72 -10.92
N SER A 51 -21.42 44.28 -11.02
CA SER A 51 -20.27 44.17 -10.12
C SER A 51 -20.57 44.29 -8.61
N PRO A 52 -19.69 43.69 -7.78
CA PRO A 52 -18.82 44.52 -6.99
C PRO A 52 -17.36 44.24 -7.36
N GLU A 53 -16.60 45.28 -7.65
CA GLU A 53 -15.16 45.16 -7.88
C GLU A 53 -14.48 44.58 -6.63
N LEU A 54 -13.87 43.40 -6.75
CA LEU A 54 -13.02 42.81 -5.72
C LEU A 54 -11.86 43.78 -5.43
N SER A 55 -12.04 44.63 -4.43
CA SER A 55 -11.08 45.64 -3.98
C SER A 55 -10.24 45.07 -2.85
N LEU A 56 -8.96 44.84 -3.09
CA LEU A 56 -7.99 44.30 -2.14
C LEU A 56 -7.34 45.44 -1.36
N ARG A 57 -7.30 45.36 -0.02
CA ARG A 57 -6.54 46.33 0.78
C ARG A 57 -5.12 45.84 0.96
N LEU A 58 -4.16 46.52 0.34
CA LEU A 58 -2.73 46.25 0.51
C LEU A 58 -2.16 47.22 1.54
N PHE A 59 -1.46 46.68 2.54
CA PHE A 59 -0.73 47.46 3.54
C PHE A 59 0.64 47.84 2.99
N PHE A 60 0.88 49.15 2.87
CA PHE A 60 2.17 49.72 2.49
C PHE A 60 2.92 50.24 3.74
N PRO A 61 4.26 50.32 3.73
CA PRO A 61 5.08 50.72 4.87
C PRO A 61 4.72 52.08 5.51
N ASP A 62 4.09 52.97 4.74
CA ASP A 62 3.67 54.31 5.21
C ASP A 62 2.34 54.32 6.00
N GLY A 63 1.77 53.16 6.35
CA GLY A 63 0.53 53.06 7.12
C GLY A 63 -0.76 53.40 6.33
N HIS A 64 -0.66 53.64 5.02
CA HIS A 64 -1.82 53.89 4.16
C HIS A 64 -2.37 52.60 3.55
N GLU A 65 -3.57 52.18 3.95
CA GLU A 65 -4.35 51.17 3.24
C GLU A 65 -4.86 51.76 1.92
N LYS A 66 -4.38 51.25 0.78
CA LYS A 66 -4.94 51.59 -0.53
C LYS A 66 -5.77 50.41 -1.06
N PRO A 67 -7.06 50.62 -1.41
CA PRO A 67 -7.83 49.62 -2.12
C PRO A 67 -7.28 49.52 -3.56
N VAL A 68 -6.78 48.33 -3.90
CA VAL A 68 -6.30 47.97 -5.23
C VAL A 68 -7.25 46.93 -5.81
N THR A 69 -7.82 47.21 -6.97
CA THR A 69 -8.72 46.24 -7.62
C THR A 69 -7.92 45.07 -8.19
N VAL A 70 -8.52 43.87 -8.27
CA VAL A 70 -7.89 42.71 -8.92
C VAL A 70 -7.45 43.03 -10.34
N GLU A 71 -8.21 43.87 -11.07
CA GLU A 71 -7.86 44.32 -12.41
C GLU A 71 -6.57 45.17 -12.44
N GLN A 72 -6.44 46.12 -11.50
CA GLN A 72 -5.22 46.93 -11.37
C GLN A 72 -4.00 46.06 -11.05
N LEU A 73 -4.17 45.07 -10.16
CA LEU A 73 -3.13 44.12 -9.81
C LEU A 73 -2.74 43.21 -10.99
N LEU A 74 -3.71 42.82 -11.82
CA LEU A 74 -3.46 42.05 -13.03
C LEU A 74 -2.69 42.87 -14.06
N LYS A 75 -3.08 44.14 -14.26
CA LYS A 75 -2.40 45.08 -15.16
C LYS A 75 -0.97 45.36 -14.70
N SER A 76 -0.75 45.60 -13.41
CA SER A 76 0.61 45.82 -12.88
C SER A 76 1.45 44.55 -12.99
N ALA A 77 0.90 43.37 -12.65
CA ALA A 77 1.61 42.10 -12.82
C ALA A 77 1.99 41.82 -14.28
N ARG A 78 1.10 42.13 -15.24
CA ARG A 78 1.39 42.02 -16.68
C ARG A 78 2.46 43.02 -17.12
N PHE A 79 2.42 44.26 -16.62
CA PHE A 79 3.43 45.28 -16.95
C PHE A 79 4.81 44.90 -16.40
N ASN A 80 4.87 44.45 -15.14
CA ASN A 80 6.11 44.18 -14.43
C ASN A 80 6.74 42.83 -14.80
N PHE A 81 5.93 41.82 -15.06
CA PHE A 81 6.41 40.45 -15.28
C PHE A 81 6.02 39.86 -16.64
N GLY A 82 5.12 40.49 -17.41
CA GLY A 82 4.60 39.91 -18.66
C GLY A 82 5.65 39.72 -19.76
N GLY A 83 6.73 40.51 -19.74
CA GLY A 83 7.87 40.31 -20.65
C GLY A 83 8.76 39.12 -20.28
N THR A 84 8.84 38.79 -18.99
CA THR A 84 9.69 37.70 -18.44
C THR A 84 8.93 36.39 -18.20
N ILE A 85 7.64 36.49 -17.90
CA ILE A 85 6.74 35.37 -17.56
C ILE A 85 5.75 35.25 -18.71
N THR A 86 6.25 34.71 -19.81
CA THR A 86 5.42 34.32 -20.95
C THR A 86 4.89 32.91 -20.74
N PHE A 87 3.82 32.56 -21.46
CA PHE A 87 3.29 31.20 -21.48
C PHE A 87 4.37 30.19 -21.90
N GLU A 88 5.11 30.50 -22.96
CA GLU A 88 6.23 29.69 -23.46
C GLU A 88 7.28 29.47 -22.38
N ARG A 89 7.69 30.53 -21.66
CA ARG A 89 8.66 30.42 -20.58
C ARG A 89 8.17 29.57 -19.41
N ILE A 90 6.88 29.68 -19.06
CA ILE A 90 6.27 28.83 -18.02
C ILE A 90 6.29 27.37 -18.47
N GLU A 91 5.98 27.08 -19.74
CA GLU A 91 5.94 25.72 -20.24
C GLU A 91 7.34 25.11 -20.37
N GLU A 92 8.33 25.87 -20.82
CA GLU A 92 9.76 25.50 -20.79
C GLU A 92 10.21 25.11 -19.38
N LEU A 93 9.92 25.96 -18.39
CA LEU A 93 10.27 25.69 -16.99
C LEU A 93 9.49 24.50 -16.44
N ARG A 94 8.22 24.35 -16.80
CA ARG A 94 7.41 23.18 -16.43
C ARG A 94 8.07 21.91 -16.95
N MET A 95 8.45 21.86 -18.23
CA MET A 95 9.09 20.68 -18.80
C MET A 95 10.47 20.41 -18.20
N ALA A 96 11.31 21.44 -18.05
CA ALA A 96 12.64 21.33 -17.46
C ALA A 96 12.62 20.85 -16.00
N CYS A 97 11.61 21.26 -15.23
CA CYS A 97 11.50 20.94 -13.80
C CYS A 97 10.56 19.76 -13.51
N ARG A 98 9.73 19.30 -14.45
CA ARG A 98 8.66 18.31 -14.20
C ARG A 98 9.19 17.06 -13.52
N LEU A 99 10.20 16.42 -14.09
CA LEU A 99 10.77 15.18 -13.53
C LEU A 99 11.38 15.42 -12.15
N ARG A 100 12.11 16.53 -11.97
CA ARG A 100 12.72 16.90 -10.68
C ARG A 100 11.67 17.10 -9.59
N VAL A 101 10.58 17.80 -9.91
CA VAL A 101 9.47 18.06 -8.97
C VAL A 101 8.74 16.76 -8.64
N ILE A 102 8.41 15.93 -9.65
CA ILE A 102 7.76 14.63 -9.43
C ILE A 102 8.61 13.75 -8.53
N HIS A 103 9.91 13.64 -8.80
CA HIS A 103 10.84 12.87 -8.00
C HIS A 103 10.90 13.39 -6.56
N ALA A 104 11.08 14.71 -6.37
CA ALA A 104 11.16 15.32 -5.04
C ALA A 104 9.88 15.14 -4.22
N LEU A 105 8.70 15.31 -4.83
CA LEU A 105 7.41 15.08 -4.18
C LEU A 105 7.24 13.63 -3.77
N SER A 106 7.61 12.71 -4.67
CA SER A 106 7.49 11.28 -4.42
C SER A 106 8.50 10.80 -3.35
N ASP A 107 9.72 11.33 -3.31
CA ASP A 107 10.68 11.08 -2.22
C ASP A 107 10.21 11.65 -0.88
N SER A 108 9.59 12.83 -0.89
CA SER A 108 9.01 13.44 0.31
C SER A 108 7.86 12.59 0.84
N SER A 109 7.01 12.08 -0.05
CA SER A 109 5.91 11.19 0.29
C SER A 109 6.39 9.89 0.96
N VAL A 110 7.46 9.26 0.43
CA VAL A 110 8.02 8.04 1.03
C VAL A 110 8.62 8.34 2.40
N ARG A 111 9.36 9.45 2.55
CA ARG A 111 9.91 9.86 3.84
C ARG A 111 8.84 10.15 4.88
N GLU A 112 7.71 10.71 4.46
CA GLU A 112 6.55 10.90 5.32
C GLU A 112 5.89 9.59 5.73
N ALA A 113 5.74 8.65 4.79
CA ALA A 113 5.27 7.29 5.08
C ALA A 113 6.17 6.61 6.13
N ILE A 114 7.50 6.64 5.95
CA ILE A 114 8.46 6.07 6.90
C ILE A 114 8.28 6.69 8.29
N ARG A 115 8.20 8.02 8.38
CA ARG A 115 8.00 8.73 9.65
C ARG A 115 6.73 8.30 10.37
N PHE A 116 5.65 8.05 9.62
CA PHE A 116 4.38 7.59 10.17
C PHE A 116 4.42 6.11 10.59
N LEU A 117 5.05 5.26 9.79
CA LEU A 117 5.08 3.81 9.99
C LEU A 117 6.09 3.37 11.06
N GLN A 118 7.18 4.11 11.24
CA GLN A 118 8.24 3.78 12.19
C GLN A 118 7.72 3.55 13.63
N PRO A 119 6.92 4.45 14.25
CA PRO A 119 6.37 4.19 15.58
C PRO A 119 5.38 3.01 15.60
N GLN A 120 4.63 2.79 14.52
CA GLN A 120 3.59 1.76 14.45
C GLN A 120 4.15 0.34 14.32
N LEU A 121 5.25 0.18 13.57
CA LEU A 121 5.84 -1.13 13.28
C LEU A 121 6.95 -1.53 14.26
N SER A 122 7.50 -0.58 15.04
CA SER A 122 8.53 -0.83 16.06
C SER A 122 9.73 -1.62 15.52
N THR A 123 10.24 -1.23 14.35
CA THR A 123 11.34 -1.90 13.65
C THR A 123 12.55 -1.00 13.44
N ARG A 124 13.64 -1.59 12.93
CA ARG A 124 14.83 -0.84 12.54
C ARG A 124 14.50 0.15 11.42
N PRO A 125 14.90 1.43 11.53
CA PRO A 125 14.58 2.44 10.53
C PRO A 125 15.21 2.11 9.16
N GLU A 126 16.37 1.45 9.16
CA GLU A 126 17.09 1.03 7.94
C GLU A 126 16.28 0.00 7.13
N ASP A 127 15.77 -1.04 7.79
CA ASP A 127 14.96 -2.08 7.15
C ASP A 127 13.64 -1.50 6.64
N LEU A 128 12.97 -0.66 7.45
CA LEU A 128 11.74 0.02 7.03
C LEU A 128 11.96 0.92 5.81
N ALA A 129 13.04 1.71 5.81
CA ALA A 129 13.37 2.57 4.70
C ALA A 129 13.61 1.77 3.42
N ALA A 130 14.41 0.69 3.48
CA ALA A 130 14.68 -0.18 2.33
C ALA A 130 13.39 -0.75 1.73
N VAL A 131 12.48 -1.24 2.57
CA VAL A 131 11.17 -1.76 2.13
C VAL A 131 10.32 -0.67 1.50
N CYS A 132 10.18 0.50 2.14
CA CYS A 132 9.35 1.59 1.62
C CYS A 132 9.86 2.16 0.30
N PHE A 133 11.18 2.32 0.14
CA PHE A 133 11.77 2.80 -1.11
C PHE A 133 11.57 1.80 -2.24
N ALA A 134 11.88 0.53 -2.02
CA ALA A 134 11.73 -0.50 -3.04
C ALA A 134 10.26 -0.79 -3.40
N TYR A 135 9.33 -0.67 -2.44
CA TYR A 135 7.89 -0.69 -2.72
C TYR A 135 7.48 0.44 -3.66
N ARG A 136 7.92 1.67 -3.38
CA ARG A 136 7.59 2.84 -4.20
C ARG A 136 8.19 2.73 -5.59
N GLU A 137 9.45 2.30 -5.69
CA GLU A 137 10.11 2.06 -6.97
C GLU A 137 9.34 1.02 -7.80
N HIS A 138 8.99 -0.12 -7.19
CA HIS A 138 8.23 -1.16 -7.86
C HIS A 138 6.85 -0.68 -8.32
N TYR A 139 6.14 0.09 -7.48
CA TYR A 139 4.86 0.68 -7.85
C TYR A 139 4.98 1.59 -9.09
N VAL A 140 5.96 2.51 -9.08
CA VAL A 140 6.17 3.47 -10.18
C VAL A 140 6.57 2.76 -11.47
N THR A 141 7.53 1.84 -11.39
CA THR A 141 8.01 1.05 -12.53
C THR A 141 6.89 0.19 -13.11
N SER A 142 6.13 -0.51 -12.25
CA SER A 142 5.01 -1.34 -12.69
C SER A 142 3.93 -0.52 -13.39
N ARG A 143 3.61 0.68 -12.90
CA ARG A 143 2.67 1.61 -13.56
C ARG A 143 3.14 2.11 -14.91
N TYR A 144 4.45 2.29 -15.08
CA TYR A 144 5.00 2.78 -16.33
C TYR A 144 5.06 1.69 -17.41
N TYR A 145 5.44 0.46 -17.05
CA TYR A 145 5.62 -0.63 -18.01
C TYR A 145 4.39 -1.50 -18.24
N ARG A 146 3.42 -1.56 -17.29
CA ARG A 146 2.11 -2.21 -17.52
C ARG A 146 1.10 -1.24 -18.11
N ILE A 147 1.35 -0.81 -19.35
CA ILE A 147 0.50 0.15 -20.08
C ILE A 147 -0.91 -0.44 -20.35
N GLN A 148 -1.05 -1.77 -20.37
CA GLN A 148 -2.30 -2.48 -20.73
C GLN A 148 -3.27 -2.74 -19.55
N GLN A 149 -2.86 -2.49 -18.31
CA GLN A 149 -3.73 -2.64 -17.11
C GLN A 149 -4.00 -1.27 -16.47
N ALA A 150 -4.27 -0.26 -17.29
CA ALA A 150 -4.64 1.06 -16.79
C ALA A 150 -5.97 0.94 -16.03
N GLN A 151 -5.88 0.83 -14.70
CA GLN A 151 -7.05 0.96 -13.82
C GLN A 151 -7.82 2.22 -14.27
N PRO A 152 -9.13 2.11 -14.56
CA PRO A 152 -9.90 3.24 -15.04
C PRO A 152 -9.73 4.40 -14.05
N ALA A 153 -9.46 5.60 -14.57
CA ALA A 153 -9.22 6.80 -13.77
C ALA A 153 -10.32 7.07 -12.71
N VAL A 154 -11.52 6.53 -12.95
CA VAL A 154 -12.66 6.52 -12.02
C VAL A 154 -12.37 5.74 -10.74
N GLN A 155 -11.76 4.56 -10.81
CA GLN A 155 -11.32 3.79 -9.64
C GLN A 155 -10.12 4.47 -8.97
N TYR A 156 -9.16 5.01 -9.73
CA TYR A 156 -8.03 5.73 -9.15
C TYR A 156 -8.47 6.98 -8.37
N GLY A 157 -9.47 7.73 -8.84
CA GLY A 157 -10.03 8.89 -8.14
C GLY A 157 -10.86 8.54 -6.89
N GLN A 158 -11.52 7.37 -6.87
CA GLN A 158 -12.24 6.86 -5.68
C GLN A 158 -11.29 6.27 -4.64
N VAL A 159 -10.24 5.57 -5.08
CA VAL A 159 -9.24 4.92 -4.22
C VAL A 159 -8.17 5.91 -3.76
N SER A 160 -7.74 6.86 -4.58
CA SER A 160 -6.71 7.85 -4.25
C SER A 160 -7.34 9.19 -3.87
N SER A 161 -8.05 9.25 -2.74
CA SER A 161 -8.47 10.54 -2.20
C SER A 161 -7.24 11.30 -1.70
N LEU A 162 -7.12 12.58 -2.05
CA LEU A 162 -6.00 13.46 -1.67
C LEU A 162 -5.79 13.58 -0.14
N ASN A 163 -6.73 13.06 0.65
CA ASN A 163 -6.74 13.09 2.11
C ASN A 163 -6.19 11.80 2.74
N ARG A 164 -5.66 10.85 1.95
CA ARG A 164 -5.05 9.63 2.49
C ARG A 164 -3.65 9.91 3.02
N PRO A 165 -3.24 9.23 4.10
CA PRO A 165 -1.85 9.24 4.53
C PRO A 165 -0.90 8.79 3.41
N SER A 166 0.33 9.29 3.42
CA SER A 166 1.30 9.05 2.35
C SER A 166 1.65 7.57 2.11
N TYR A 167 1.45 6.69 3.11
CA TYR A 167 1.64 5.23 2.98
C TYR A 167 0.47 4.51 2.26
N ASP A 168 -0.70 5.14 2.17
CA ASP A 168 -1.93 4.56 1.60
C ASP A 168 -2.26 5.11 0.21
N MET A 169 -1.45 6.04 -0.30
CA MET A 169 -1.63 6.63 -1.64
C MET A 169 -1.25 5.66 -2.77
N HIS A 170 -0.27 4.79 -2.53
CA HIS A 170 0.22 3.84 -3.52
C HIS A 170 -0.19 2.44 -3.08
N ARG A 171 -1.21 1.87 -3.71
CA ARG A 171 -1.64 0.49 -3.46
C ARG A 171 -1.28 -0.41 -4.64
N ILE A 172 -0.92 -1.65 -4.35
CA ILE A 172 -0.50 -2.65 -5.34
C ILE A 172 -1.51 -3.78 -5.45
N ASP A 173 -1.73 -4.27 -6.67
CA ASP A 173 -2.56 -5.45 -6.95
C ASP A 173 -1.83 -6.77 -6.64
N ALA A 174 -2.53 -7.90 -6.83
CA ALA A 174 -1.99 -9.24 -6.53
C ALA A 174 -0.73 -9.59 -7.35
N ASP A 175 -0.67 -9.16 -8.60
CA ASP A 175 0.46 -9.45 -9.49
C ASP A 175 1.68 -8.57 -9.13
N GLN A 176 1.44 -7.30 -8.84
CA GLN A 176 2.45 -6.38 -8.36
C GLN A 176 3.00 -6.84 -7.02
N PHE A 177 2.12 -7.21 -6.08
CA PHE A 177 2.48 -7.80 -4.80
C PHE A 177 3.32 -9.06 -4.98
N SER A 178 2.89 -9.99 -5.82
CA SER A 178 3.61 -11.25 -6.03
C SER A 178 5.00 -11.03 -6.63
N SER A 179 5.12 -10.10 -7.57
CA SER A 179 6.40 -9.71 -8.17
C SER A 179 7.34 -9.09 -7.14
N LEU A 180 6.86 -8.11 -6.36
CA LEU A 180 7.63 -7.42 -5.33
C LEU A 180 8.00 -8.35 -4.17
N PHE A 181 7.07 -9.19 -3.73
CA PHE A 181 7.30 -10.16 -2.68
C PHE A 181 8.34 -11.20 -3.10
N ARG A 182 8.34 -11.63 -4.36
CA ARG A 182 9.35 -12.55 -4.88
C ARG A 182 10.76 -11.96 -4.88
N SER A 183 10.90 -10.65 -5.10
CA SER A 183 12.21 -10.00 -5.03
C SER A 183 12.67 -9.78 -3.59
N GLN A 184 11.79 -9.36 -2.67
CA GLN A 184 12.22 -8.95 -1.32
C GLN A 184 12.15 -10.05 -0.25
N ALA A 185 11.17 -10.95 -0.34
CA ALA A 185 10.97 -11.98 0.67
C ALA A 185 12.03 -13.07 0.56
N PRO A 186 12.28 -13.84 1.63
CA PRO A 186 13.09 -15.05 1.52
C PRO A 186 12.52 -15.96 0.44
N SER A 187 13.37 -16.56 -0.40
CA SER A 187 12.97 -17.48 -1.47
C SER A 187 12.02 -18.57 -0.97
N THR A 188 12.25 -19.04 0.26
CA THR A 188 11.45 -20.04 0.96
C THR A 188 10.06 -19.57 1.40
N TRP A 189 9.66 -18.32 1.17
CA TRP A 189 8.31 -17.81 1.46
C TRP A 189 7.55 -17.42 0.19
N THR A 190 8.25 -17.23 -0.94
CA THR A 190 7.70 -16.63 -2.17
C THR A 190 6.50 -17.36 -2.78
N PHE A 191 6.35 -18.65 -2.50
CA PHE A 191 5.20 -19.44 -2.96
C PHE A 191 3.89 -19.10 -2.23
N LEU A 192 3.97 -18.49 -1.03
CA LEU A 192 2.82 -18.03 -0.26
C LEU A 192 2.31 -16.66 -0.71
N ALA A 193 2.83 -16.09 -1.80
CA ALA A 193 2.50 -14.73 -2.22
C ALA A 193 0.98 -14.50 -2.36
N LEU A 194 0.26 -15.36 -3.11
CA LEU A 194 -1.18 -15.19 -3.30
C LEU A 194 -1.99 -15.44 -2.01
N PRO A 195 -1.76 -16.51 -1.23
CA PRO A 195 -2.43 -16.67 0.06
C PRO A 195 -2.19 -15.51 1.04
N LEU A 196 -0.95 -14.99 1.11
CA LEU A 196 -0.61 -13.84 1.95
C LEU A 196 -1.26 -12.54 1.43
N PHE A 197 -1.38 -12.38 0.12
CA PHE A 197 -2.11 -11.27 -0.47
C PHE A 197 -3.57 -11.27 0.01
N ARG A 198 -4.26 -12.41 -0.11
CA ARG A 198 -5.67 -12.56 0.33
C ARG A 198 -5.82 -12.34 1.84
N LEU A 199 -4.83 -12.72 2.64
CA LEU A 199 -4.83 -12.47 4.08
C LEU A 199 -4.69 -10.98 4.44
N LEU A 200 -3.90 -10.23 3.66
CA LEU A 200 -3.69 -8.80 3.87
C LEU A 200 -4.84 -7.94 3.33
N ASP A 201 -5.50 -8.37 2.25
CA ASP A 201 -6.66 -7.72 1.64
C ASP A 201 -7.95 -7.95 2.46
N ALA A 202 -7.97 -7.40 3.67
CA ALA A 202 -9.10 -7.55 4.59
C ALA A 202 -10.35 -6.76 4.15
N ASP A 203 -10.17 -5.68 3.39
CA ASP A 203 -11.26 -4.88 2.82
C ASP A 203 -11.77 -5.39 1.47
N LEU A 204 -11.17 -6.46 0.92
CA LEU A 204 -11.58 -7.13 -0.32
C LEU A 204 -11.60 -6.17 -1.52
N ASP A 205 -10.70 -5.20 -1.53
CA ASP A 205 -10.58 -4.23 -2.63
C ASP A 205 -9.53 -4.65 -3.67
N ASN A 206 -8.88 -5.80 -3.46
CA ASN A 206 -7.80 -6.37 -4.27
C ASN A 206 -6.58 -5.44 -4.34
N LEU A 207 -6.34 -4.63 -3.31
CA LEU A 207 -5.25 -3.69 -3.25
C LEU A 207 -4.58 -3.65 -1.88
N ILE A 208 -3.27 -3.83 -1.85
CA ILE A 208 -2.47 -3.76 -0.62
C ILE A 208 -1.74 -2.43 -0.55
N ASN A 209 -1.78 -1.78 0.61
CA ASN A 209 -1.03 -0.54 0.86
C ASN A 209 0.39 -0.81 1.38
N MET A 210 1.22 0.25 1.45
CA MET A 210 2.61 0.14 1.90
C MET A 210 2.74 -0.32 3.36
N ARG A 211 1.80 0.05 4.25
CA ARG A 211 1.83 -0.34 5.67
C ARG A 211 1.71 -1.84 5.81
N ASP A 212 0.73 -2.43 5.14
CA ASP A 212 0.39 -3.84 5.26
C ASP A 212 1.49 -4.71 4.63
N TYR A 213 2.02 -4.26 3.49
CA TYR A 213 3.20 -4.87 2.86
C TYR A 213 4.43 -4.81 3.77
N ALA A 214 4.75 -3.63 4.30
CA ALA A 214 5.92 -3.45 5.17
C ALA A 214 5.79 -4.27 6.44
N TRP A 215 4.61 -4.28 7.07
CA TRP A 215 4.32 -5.10 8.24
C TRP A 215 4.60 -6.58 7.98
N LEU A 216 4.09 -7.13 6.87
CA LEU A 216 4.28 -8.54 6.52
C LEU A 216 5.76 -8.88 6.37
N LEU A 217 6.48 -8.10 5.57
CA LEU A 217 7.87 -8.39 5.26
C LEU A 217 8.76 -8.27 6.50
N LEU A 218 8.52 -7.25 7.33
CA LEU A 218 9.20 -7.07 8.61
C LEU A 218 8.88 -8.20 9.60
N LEU A 219 7.64 -8.69 9.62
CA LEU A 219 7.26 -9.84 10.44
C LEU A 219 8.02 -11.11 10.03
N ILE A 220 8.06 -11.41 8.72
CA ILE A 220 8.81 -12.56 8.18
C ILE A 220 10.30 -12.47 8.53
N ALA A 221 10.85 -11.25 8.53
CA ALA A 221 12.24 -10.97 8.83
C ALA A 221 12.58 -10.91 10.33
N SER A 222 11.57 -10.75 11.20
CA SER A 222 11.77 -10.60 12.65
C SER A 222 12.34 -11.84 13.32
N SER A 223 12.68 -11.76 14.60
CA SER A 223 12.99 -12.94 15.45
C SER A 223 11.75 -13.47 16.19
N ASP A 224 10.57 -12.88 16.00
CA ASP A 224 9.35 -13.28 16.71
C ASP A 224 8.72 -14.53 16.07
N TYR A 225 9.20 -15.69 16.50
CA TYR A 225 8.72 -16.97 16.01
C TYR A 225 7.21 -17.16 16.25
N ARG A 226 6.64 -16.62 17.32
CA ARG A 226 5.20 -16.79 17.64
C ARG A 226 4.34 -16.09 16.62
N ARG A 227 4.67 -14.85 16.26
CA ARG A 227 3.92 -14.10 15.23
C ARG A 227 4.12 -14.71 13.84
N LYS A 228 5.30 -15.26 13.52
CA LYS A 228 5.51 -16.00 12.26
C LYS A 228 4.67 -17.27 12.19
N LEU A 229 4.65 -18.07 13.25
CA LEU A 229 3.84 -19.28 13.32
C LEU A 229 2.35 -18.97 13.26
N ARG A 230 1.93 -17.86 13.88
CA ARG A 230 0.56 -17.36 13.78
C ARG A 230 0.19 -16.96 12.35
N LEU A 231 1.05 -16.20 11.67
CA LEU A 231 0.87 -15.87 10.26
C LEU A 231 0.73 -17.12 9.40
N LEU A 232 1.64 -18.09 9.57
CA LEU A 232 1.58 -19.37 8.86
C LEU A 232 0.32 -20.16 9.19
N PHE A 233 -0.06 -20.25 10.46
CA PHE A 233 -1.26 -20.97 10.85
C PHE A 233 -2.52 -20.34 10.25
N THR A 234 -2.67 -19.01 10.36
CA THR A 234 -3.81 -18.27 9.81
C THR A 234 -3.89 -18.41 8.29
N VAL A 235 -2.77 -18.24 7.56
CA VAL A 235 -2.80 -18.33 6.09
C VAL A 235 -3.15 -19.74 5.59
N HIS A 236 -2.97 -20.78 6.41
CA HIS A 236 -3.37 -22.15 6.03
C HIS A 236 -4.85 -22.46 6.31
N SER A 237 -5.63 -21.47 6.76
CA SER A 237 -7.10 -21.58 6.74
C SER A 237 -7.59 -21.81 5.30
N PRO A 238 -8.66 -22.61 5.09
CA PRO A 238 -9.29 -22.77 3.78
C PRO A 238 -9.74 -21.44 3.13
N ASP A 239 -9.88 -20.37 3.93
CA ASP A 239 -10.26 -19.04 3.43
C ASP A 239 -9.16 -18.39 2.56
N TYR A 240 -7.89 -18.76 2.78
CA TYR A 240 -6.75 -18.11 2.13
C TYR A 240 -5.96 -19.04 1.20
N ILE A 241 -5.83 -20.33 1.52
CA ILE A 241 -5.25 -21.32 0.60
C ILE A 241 -6.37 -21.99 -0.18
N LEU A 242 -6.49 -21.62 -1.46
CA LEU A 242 -7.46 -22.21 -2.36
C LEU A 242 -6.95 -23.58 -2.89
N PRO A 243 -7.85 -24.46 -3.33
CA PRO A 243 -7.47 -25.74 -3.93
C PRO A 243 -6.50 -25.59 -5.12
N GLU A 244 -6.63 -24.52 -5.90
CA GLU A 244 -5.75 -24.21 -7.03
C GLU A 244 -4.30 -23.96 -6.59
N ASP A 245 -4.12 -23.26 -5.46
CA ASP A 245 -2.79 -22.99 -4.90
C ASP A 245 -2.12 -24.30 -4.42
N ARG A 246 -2.92 -25.25 -3.91
CA ARG A 246 -2.44 -26.56 -3.43
C ARG A 246 -1.86 -27.40 -4.57
N ASN A 247 -2.61 -27.50 -5.67
CA ASN A 247 -2.24 -28.32 -6.82
C ASN A 247 -1.01 -27.73 -7.53
N GLY A 248 -0.93 -26.40 -7.65
CA GLY A 248 0.24 -25.73 -8.24
C GLY A 248 1.52 -25.87 -7.41
N PHE A 249 1.40 -25.86 -6.09
CA PHE A 249 2.54 -25.80 -5.17
C PHE A 249 3.11 -27.17 -4.80
N TRP A 250 2.25 -28.13 -4.44
CA TRP A 250 2.70 -29.44 -3.96
C TRP A 250 2.92 -30.46 -5.10
N ASP A 251 2.07 -30.47 -6.13
CA ASP A 251 2.16 -31.49 -7.18
C ASP A 251 3.26 -31.22 -8.20
N ARG A 252 3.54 -29.95 -8.51
CA ARG A 252 4.64 -29.56 -9.42
C ARG A 252 6.01 -29.98 -8.85
N ARG A 253 6.14 -30.06 -7.52
CA ARG A 253 7.38 -30.44 -6.85
C ARG A 253 7.54 -31.96 -6.68
N SER A 254 6.46 -32.70 -6.43
CA SER A 254 6.47 -34.17 -6.52
C SER A 254 6.82 -34.66 -7.93
N SER A 255 6.50 -33.86 -8.94
CA SER A 255 6.86 -34.11 -10.35
C SER A 255 8.28 -33.64 -10.70
N ALA A 256 8.82 -32.64 -10.00
CA ALA A 256 10.18 -32.14 -10.21
C ALA A 256 11.26 -33.04 -9.58
N SER A 257 10.90 -33.92 -8.65
CA SER A 257 11.81 -34.98 -8.18
C SER A 257 12.10 -36.07 -9.22
N SER A 258 11.46 -36.03 -10.40
CA SER A 258 11.59 -37.05 -11.45
C SER A 258 12.01 -36.53 -12.82
N LEU A 259 12.21 -35.21 -13.03
CA LEU A 259 12.56 -34.68 -14.36
C LEU A 259 13.66 -33.60 -14.31
N SER A 260 14.80 -33.97 -14.90
CA SER A 260 15.89 -33.10 -15.34
C SER A 260 15.41 -32.06 -16.34
N ASN A 261 15.93 -30.82 -16.20
CA ASN A 261 16.09 -29.75 -17.19
C ASN A 261 15.02 -29.61 -18.29
N ASN A 262 14.21 -28.56 -18.22
CA ASN A 262 14.21 -27.49 -19.21
C ASN A 262 13.28 -26.33 -18.80
N SER A 263 13.75 -25.13 -19.10
CA SER A 263 13.13 -23.83 -18.88
C SER A 263 11.87 -23.58 -19.73
N SER A 264 10.83 -23.01 -19.13
CA SER A 264 10.09 -21.80 -19.58
C SER A 264 8.87 -21.54 -18.67
N PRO A 265 8.49 -20.28 -18.38
CA PRO A 265 7.25 -19.98 -17.67
C PRO A 265 6.04 -20.04 -18.65
N PRO A 266 4.86 -20.51 -18.21
CA PRO A 266 3.69 -20.52 -19.06
C PRO A 266 3.08 -19.11 -19.13
N ILE A 267 2.86 -18.66 -20.36
CA ILE A 267 1.98 -17.56 -20.71
C ILE A 267 0.56 -18.01 -20.35
N VAL A 268 -0.13 -17.28 -19.48
CA VAL A 268 -1.56 -17.47 -19.25
C VAL A 268 -2.27 -16.73 -20.38
N GLU A 269 -2.82 -17.51 -21.30
CA GLU A 269 -3.70 -17.08 -22.37
C GLU A 269 -5.06 -16.73 -21.76
N CYS A 270 -5.31 -15.44 -21.54
CA CYS A 270 -6.66 -14.94 -21.35
C CYS A 270 -7.27 -14.74 -22.74
N ALA A 271 -8.19 -15.63 -23.11
CA ALA A 271 -9.01 -15.49 -24.29
C ALA A 271 -9.86 -14.22 -24.18
N GLU A 272 -9.64 -13.28 -25.09
CA GLU A 272 -10.56 -12.19 -25.39
C GLU A 272 -10.84 -12.25 -26.89
N GLU A 273 -12.04 -12.69 -27.25
CA GLU A 273 -12.56 -12.56 -28.60
C GLU A 273 -13.89 -11.81 -28.50
N LEU A 274 -13.84 -10.48 -28.59
CA LEU A 274 -14.93 -9.67 -29.13
C LEU A 274 -14.34 -8.50 -29.90
N THR A 275 -14.52 -8.57 -31.21
CA THR A 275 -14.14 -7.61 -32.23
C THR A 275 -14.79 -6.24 -32.01
N GLU A 276 -13.98 -5.19 -31.96
CA GLU A 276 -14.42 -3.81 -32.14
C GLU A 276 -14.47 -3.48 -33.63
N GLU A 277 -15.67 -3.20 -34.17
CA GLU A 277 -15.80 -2.41 -35.40
C GLU A 277 -16.24 -0.99 -35.05
N THR A 278 -15.35 -0.06 -35.40
CA THR A 278 -15.55 1.38 -35.34
C THR A 278 -16.51 1.82 -36.44
N THR A 279 -17.68 2.37 -36.11
CA THR A 279 -18.39 3.27 -37.02
C THR A 279 -18.96 4.49 -36.30
N VAL A 280 -18.61 5.66 -36.82
CA VAL A 280 -19.07 6.99 -36.43
C VAL A 280 -20.33 7.30 -37.23
N VAL A 281 -21.53 7.35 -36.63
CA VAL A 281 -22.72 8.00 -37.24
C VAL A 281 -23.71 8.51 -36.18
N GLY A 282 -24.02 9.81 -36.22
CA GLY A 282 -25.41 10.31 -36.33
C GLY A 282 -26.27 10.53 -35.08
N ILE A 283 -26.67 11.78 -34.92
CA ILE A 283 -27.73 12.35 -34.05
C ILE A 283 -29.12 11.71 -34.32
N MET A 284 -29.92 11.43 -33.27
CA MET A 284 -31.34 11.87 -33.06
C MET A 284 -32.12 11.08 -31.96
N LYS A 285 -32.67 11.85 -31.01
CA LYS A 285 -33.98 11.82 -30.30
C LYS A 285 -34.59 10.57 -29.60
N GLU A 286 -34.96 10.82 -28.32
CA GLU A 286 -36.23 10.51 -27.58
C GLU A 286 -36.68 9.03 -27.49
N GLU A 287 -37.19 8.42 -26.40
CA GLU A 287 -38.10 8.83 -25.33
C GLU A 287 -37.87 7.99 -24.04
N GLY A 288 -38.46 8.42 -22.92
CA GLY A 288 -38.12 7.97 -21.57
C GLY A 288 -38.86 6.75 -21.01
N SER A 289 -38.39 6.32 -19.83
CA SER A 289 -39.19 5.62 -18.84
C SER A 289 -38.69 5.94 -17.42
N LYS A 290 -39.63 6.12 -16.50
CA LYS A 290 -39.49 6.68 -15.14
C LYS A 290 -39.02 5.63 -14.12
N CYS A 291 -38.09 6.09 -13.27
CA CYS A 291 -37.96 5.94 -11.81
C CYS A 291 -38.24 4.60 -11.10
N ASP A 292 -37.26 4.19 -10.29
CA ASP A 292 -37.45 3.99 -8.84
C ASP A 292 -36.15 4.36 -8.07
N PRO A 293 -36.20 5.25 -7.05
CA PRO A 293 -35.04 5.62 -6.24
C PRO A 293 -35.11 4.94 -4.86
N SER A 294 -34.53 3.74 -4.73
CA SER A 294 -34.37 3.13 -3.41
C SER A 294 -33.23 2.11 -3.39
N SER A 295 -31.98 2.59 -3.40
CA SER A 295 -30.83 1.95 -2.72
C SER A 295 -29.55 2.72 -3.07
N ALA A 296 -29.37 3.91 -2.52
CA ALA A 296 -28.05 4.51 -2.44
C ALA A 296 -27.31 3.86 -1.26
N PRO A 297 -26.14 3.21 -1.44
CA PRO A 297 -25.36 2.72 -0.32
C PRO A 297 -24.77 3.92 0.43
N GLU A 298 -25.07 4.03 1.72
CA GLU A 298 -24.55 5.07 2.60
C GLU A 298 -23.01 5.01 2.64
N PHE A 299 -22.39 6.03 2.07
CA PHE A 299 -20.94 6.25 2.16
C PHE A 299 -20.59 6.66 3.59
N ARG A 300 -20.21 5.69 4.44
CA ARG A 300 -19.71 5.96 5.79
C ARG A 300 -18.47 6.84 5.70
N SER A 301 -18.63 8.11 6.05
CA SER A 301 -17.55 9.09 6.23
C SER A 301 -16.60 8.62 7.33
N ARG A 302 -15.47 8.03 6.93
CA ARG A 302 -14.40 7.52 7.80
C ARG A 302 -13.62 8.69 8.41
N LYS A 303 -14.10 9.22 9.54
CA LYS A 303 -13.47 10.27 10.37
C LYS A 303 -12.25 9.79 11.19
N ASP A 304 -11.71 8.62 10.87
CA ASP A 304 -10.75 7.90 11.71
C ASP A 304 -9.27 8.15 11.36
N SER A 305 -8.95 8.85 10.27
CA SER A 305 -7.56 8.96 9.76
C SER A 305 -6.53 9.64 10.68
N PHE A 306 -6.93 10.32 11.77
CA PHE A 306 -5.99 11.09 12.59
C PHE A 306 -5.84 10.62 14.05
N ARG A 307 -6.53 9.55 14.48
CA ARG A 307 -6.49 9.09 15.89
C ARG A 307 -5.43 8.03 16.21
N PHE A 308 -4.70 7.51 15.23
CA PHE A 308 -3.88 6.30 15.38
C PHE A 308 -2.36 6.50 15.28
N ILE A 309 -1.86 7.72 15.48
CA ILE A 309 -0.42 8.01 15.31
C ILE A 309 0.45 7.19 16.30
N ASN A 310 -0.12 6.72 17.42
CA ASN A 310 0.59 5.97 18.46
C ASN A 310 0.08 4.55 18.73
N VAL A 311 -0.83 4.00 17.93
CA VAL A 311 -1.27 2.60 18.10
C VAL A 311 -0.34 1.70 17.30
N GLN A 312 0.26 0.72 17.98
CA GLN A 312 1.09 -0.28 17.32
C GLN A 312 0.23 -1.06 16.33
N TYR A 313 0.67 -1.14 15.07
CA TYR A 313 -0.06 -1.88 14.05
C TYR A 313 0.20 -3.38 14.21
N THR A 314 -0.84 -4.15 14.52
CA THR A 314 -0.74 -5.57 14.83
C THR A 314 -0.84 -6.50 13.62
N GLY A 315 -1.37 -5.99 12.50
CA GLY A 315 -1.64 -6.73 11.26
C GLY A 315 -3.14 -6.92 11.01
N PRO A 316 -3.51 -7.81 10.07
CA PRO A 316 -4.90 -8.18 9.84
C PRO A 316 -5.58 -8.77 11.09
N GLU A 317 -6.86 -8.45 11.29
CA GLU A 317 -7.67 -8.91 12.44
C GLU A 317 -7.75 -10.44 12.53
N ALA A 318 -7.66 -11.14 11.39
CA ALA A 318 -7.64 -12.61 11.31
C ALA A 318 -6.47 -13.27 12.08
N LEU A 319 -5.41 -12.51 12.44
CA LEU A 319 -4.35 -13.02 13.30
C LEU A 319 -4.68 -12.95 14.80
N GLU A 320 -5.65 -12.14 15.23
CA GLU A 320 -5.99 -12.03 16.66
C GLU A 320 -6.66 -13.31 17.17
N ALA A 321 -7.56 -13.87 16.36
CA ALA A 321 -8.25 -15.13 16.63
C ALA A 321 -8.18 -16.08 15.42
N PRO A 322 -7.06 -16.81 15.22
CA PRO A 322 -6.92 -17.73 14.10
C PRO A 322 -7.95 -18.86 14.14
N ALA A 323 -8.59 -19.13 13.00
CA ALA A 323 -9.53 -20.23 12.85
C ALA A 323 -8.86 -21.60 13.04
N ALA A 324 -9.57 -22.55 13.65
CA ALA A 324 -9.05 -23.90 13.84
C ALA A 324 -8.83 -24.61 12.49
N LEU A 325 -7.69 -25.28 12.33
CA LEU A 325 -7.34 -25.95 11.08
C LEU A 325 -7.89 -27.36 11.03
N THR A 326 -8.47 -27.71 9.88
CA THR A 326 -8.83 -29.10 9.55
C THR A 326 -7.58 -29.92 9.24
N LYS A 327 -7.72 -31.25 9.23
CA LYS A 327 -6.58 -32.16 9.00
C LYS A 327 -5.84 -31.90 7.68
N PRO A 328 -6.51 -31.69 6.52
CA PRO A 328 -5.83 -31.37 5.28
C PRO A 328 -5.05 -30.05 5.35
N SER A 329 -5.65 -28.99 5.90
CA SER A 329 -5.00 -27.69 6.08
C SER A 329 -3.80 -27.74 7.02
N PHE A 330 -3.90 -28.53 8.10
CA PHE A 330 -2.77 -28.76 9.00
C PHE A 330 -1.63 -29.52 8.32
N ILE A 331 -1.93 -30.50 7.47
CA ILE A 331 -0.91 -31.20 6.68
C ILE A 331 -0.19 -30.22 5.75
N ASP A 332 -0.91 -29.32 5.09
CA ASP A 332 -0.29 -28.30 4.24
C ASP A 332 0.57 -27.33 5.05
N LEU A 333 0.14 -26.95 6.25
CA LEU A 333 0.97 -26.15 7.16
C LEU A 333 2.28 -26.87 7.50
N LEU A 334 2.24 -28.17 7.82
CA LEU A 334 3.45 -28.94 8.11
C LEU A 334 4.38 -29.03 6.89
N LYS A 335 3.83 -29.24 5.69
CA LYS A 335 4.63 -29.22 4.46
C LYS A 335 5.23 -27.84 4.20
N THR A 336 4.51 -26.76 4.47
CA THR A 336 5.00 -25.39 4.35
C THR A 336 6.14 -25.13 5.33
N ILE A 337 5.98 -25.52 6.59
CA ILE A 337 7.05 -25.43 7.60
C ILE A 337 8.26 -26.25 7.16
N ASN A 338 8.05 -27.46 6.63
CA ASN A 338 9.12 -28.28 6.08
C ASN A 338 9.91 -27.52 5.01
N PHE A 339 9.21 -26.97 4.03
CA PHE A 339 9.85 -26.23 2.95
C PHE A 339 10.57 -24.96 3.45
N ILE A 340 9.95 -24.20 4.36
CA ILE A 340 10.57 -22.99 4.92
C ILE A 340 11.90 -23.30 5.62
N LEU A 341 11.95 -24.39 6.38
CA LEU A 341 13.09 -24.75 7.21
C LEU A 341 14.16 -25.57 6.47
N LEU A 342 13.76 -26.43 5.53
CA LEU A 342 14.63 -27.49 4.97
C LEU A 342 14.96 -27.34 3.49
N ASN A 343 14.44 -26.34 2.76
CA ASN A 343 14.66 -26.22 1.31
C ASN A 343 16.15 -26.22 0.92
N ASP A 344 17.00 -25.54 1.69
CA ASP A 344 18.46 -25.48 1.46
C ASP A 344 19.27 -26.36 2.44
N ARG A 345 18.60 -27.02 3.39
CA ARG A 345 19.19 -27.73 4.53
C ARG A 345 18.75 -29.19 4.60
N LYS A 346 18.75 -29.88 3.46
CA LYS A 346 18.29 -31.29 3.34
C LYS A 346 19.03 -32.28 4.25
N SER A 347 20.19 -31.91 4.80
CA SER A 347 21.01 -32.72 5.70
C SER A 347 20.73 -32.50 7.20
N GLU A 348 19.87 -31.55 7.58
CA GLU A 348 19.51 -31.30 8.98
C GLU A 348 18.42 -32.29 9.44
N HIS A 349 18.86 -33.53 9.72
CA HIS A 349 18.01 -34.61 10.23
C HIS A 349 17.30 -34.22 11.52
N ASP A 350 17.93 -33.40 12.37
CA ASP A 350 17.35 -32.93 13.63
C ASP A 350 16.08 -32.11 13.41
N LEU A 351 16.05 -31.22 12.40
CA LEU A 351 14.85 -30.44 12.07
C LEU A 351 13.74 -31.30 11.46
N LEU A 352 14.09 -32.32 10.67
CA LEU A 352 13.13 -33.30 10.16
C LEU A 352 12.50 -34.10 11.30
N HIS A 353 13.30 -34.58 12.25
CA HIS A 353 12.82 -35.27 13.44
C HIS A 353 11.97 -34.36 14.34
N ALA A 354 12.38 -33.11 14.51
CA ALA A 354 11.63 -32.09 15.24
C ALA A 354 10.26 -31.83 14.61
N LEU A 355 10.18 -31.72 13.28
CA LEU A 355 8.92 -31.55 12.56
C LEU A 355 8.01 -32.79 12.67
N ALA A 356 8.57 -33.99 12.59
CA ALA A 356 7.81 -35.22 12.79
C ALA A 356 7.23 -35.29 14.22
N ARG A 357 8.04 -34.91 15.23
CA ARG A 357 7.60 -34.80 16.63
C ARG A 357 6.48 -33.78 16.79
N LEU A 358 6.56 -32.64 16.11
CA LEU A 358 5.48 -31.64 16.10
C LEU A 358 4.17 -32.24 15.58
N GLY A 359 4.20 -32.88 14.41
CA GLY A 359 3.03 -33.53 13.83
C GLY A 359 2.41 -34.57 14.77
N GLN A 360 3.25 -35.40 15.40
CA GLN A 360 2.80 -36.41 16.36
C GLN A 360 2.20 -35.79 17.62
N GLN A 361 2.83 -34.77 18.20
CA GLN A 361 2.31 -34.09 19.39
C GLN A 361 0.96 -33.44 19.12
N CYS A 362 0.83 -32.72 18.01
CA CYS A 362 -0.44 -32.14 17.57
C CYS A 362 -1.53 -33.21 17.38
N GLN A 363 -1.20 -34.33 16.74
CA GLN A 363 -2.13 -35.44 16.55
C GLN A 363 -2.61 -36.02 17.88
N ILE A 364 -1.71 -36.24 18.84
CA ILE A 364 -2.04 -36.78 20.17
C ILE A 364 -2.91 -35.80 20.97
N THR A 365 -2.62 -34.50 20.90
CA THR A 365 -3.40 -33.47 21.60
C THR A 365 -4.84 -33.45 21.07
N VAL A 366 -5.02 -33.44 19.75
CA VAL A 366 -6.35 -33.45 19.13
C VAL A 366 -7.09 -34.76 19.43
N THR A 367 -6.44 -35.92 19.35
CA THR A 367 -7.12 -37.20 19.63
C THR A 367 -7.53 -37.31 21.10
N ARG A 368 -6.70 -36.83 22.03
CA ARG A 368 -7.06 -36.78 23.45
C ARG A 368 -8.26 -35.87 23.69
N ARG A 369 -8.25 -34.65 23.15
CA ARG A 369 -9.38 -33.70 23.23
C ARG A 369 -10.65 -34.27 22.61
N ASN A 370 -10.54 -34.92 21.45
CA ASN A 370 -11.66 -35.54 20.77
C ASN A 370 -12.22 -36.73 21.57
N SER A 371 -11.36 -37.52 22.24
CA SER A 371 -11.80 -38.63 23.09
C SER A 371 -12.57 -38.17 24.33
N THR A 372 -12.17 -37.05 24.95
CA THR A 372 -12.89 -36.47 26.09
C THR A 372 -14.24 -35.91 25.66
N LEU A 373 -14.29 -35.23 24.51
CA LEU A 373 -15.55 -34.70 23.95
C LEU A 373 -16.50 -35.81 23.50
N ALA A 374 -15.98 -36.89 22.93
CA ALA A 374 -16.80 -38.05 22.53
C ALA A 374 -17.43 -38.74 23.76
N ALA A 375 -16.71 -38.80 24.89
CA ALA A 375 -17.24 -39.33 26.14
C ALA A 375 -18.39 -38.48 26.72
N GLU A 376 -18.41 -37.17 26.44
CA GLU A 376 -19.43 -36.23 26.92
C GLU A 376 -20.64 -36.10 25.96
N SER A 377 -20.39 -36.12 24.65
CA SER A 377 -21.39 -35.80 23.62
C SER A 377 -21.96 -37.04 22.90
N GLY A 378 -21.28 -38.19 22.95
CA GLY A 378 -21.68 -39.42 22.26
C GLY A 378 -21.46 -39.43 20.74
N ALA A 379 -20.96 -38.34 20.16
CA ALA A 379 -20.57 -38.23 18.75
C ALA A 379 -19.05 -38.05 18.61
N GLU A 380 -18.44 -38.63 17.57
CA GLU A 380 -17.02 -38.40 17.27
C GLU A 380 -16.84 -36.99 16.67
N PRO A 381 -16.11 -36.08 17.35
CA PRO A 381 -15.87 -34.75 16.82
C PRO A 381 -14.87 -34.77 15.66
N GLU A 382 -15.07 -33.85 14.71
CA GLU A 382 -14.17 -33.65 13.57
C GLU A 382 -12.73 -33.35 14.04
N TRP A 383 -11.73 -33.82 13.29
CA TRP A 383 -10.33 -33.47 13.58
C TRP A 383 -10.09 -31.99 13.26
N LYS A 384 -9.84 -31.20 14.30
CA LYS A 384 -9.47 -29.78 14.23
C LYS A 384 -8.41 -29.47 15.28
N ILE A 385 -7.43 -28.66 14.92
CA ILE A 385 -6.41 -28.15 15.85
C ILE A 385 -6.55 -26.64 16.01
N GLU A 386 -6.50 -26.17 17.25
CA GLU A 386 -6.50 -24.74 17.58
C GLU A 386 -5.08 -24.19 17.57
N PHE A 387 -4.94 -22.89 17.31
CA PHE A 387 -3.63 -22.24 17.25
C PHE A 387 -2.86 -22.36 18.57
N ASN A 388 -3.55 -22.28 19.72
CA ASN A 388 -2.91 -22.41 21.03
C ASN A 388 -2.29 -23.80 21.24
N ASP A 389 -3.00 -24.86 20.86
CA ASP A 389 -2.48 -26.24 20.93
C ASP A 389 -1.26 -26.42 20.04
N PHE A 390 -1.34 -25.91 18.81
CA PHE A 390 -0.22 -25.92 17.87
C PHE A 390 0.99 -25.13 18.41
N GLN A 391 0.78 -23.91 18.89
CA GLN A 391 1.83 -23.06 19.43
C GLN A 391 2.51 -23.70 20.65
N ASN A 392 1.74 -24.33 21.54
CA ASN A 392 2.26 -25.05 22.70
C ASN A 392 3.09 -26.28 22.29
N ALA A 393 2.66 -27.03 21.28
CA ALA A 393 3.44 -28.13 20.71
C ALA A 393 4.78 -27.63 20.13
N VAL A 394 4.78 -26.53 19.37
CA VAL A 394 6.03 -25.95 18.85
C VAL A 394 6.95 -25.46 19.99
N TYR A 395 6.39 -24.84 21.03
CA TYR A 395 7.17 -24.37 22.18
C TYR A 395 7.91 -25.50 22.90
N CYS A 396 7.38 -26.72 22.87
CA CYS A 396 8.01 -27.90 23.45
C CYS A 396 9.17 -28.48 22.61
N ILE A 397 9.46 -27.90 21.44
CA ILE A 397 10.45 -28.38 20.48
C ILE A 397 11.45 -27.25 20.21
N PRO A 398 12.55 -27.19 20.98
CA PRO A 398 13.52 -26.08 20.93
C PRO A 398 14.11 -25.84 19.54
N GLU A 399 14.33 -26.89 18.75
CA GLU A 399 14.93 -26.83 17.43
C GLU A 399 14.07 -25.98 16.48
N LEU A 400 12.75 -26.13 16.53
CA LEU A 400 11.81 -25.36 15.72
C LEU A 400 11.72 -23.91 16.20
N VAL A 401 11.71 -23.70 17.52
CA VAL A 401 11.70 -22.35 18.10
C VAL A 401 12.94 -21.58 17.66
N LEU A 402 14.12 -22.20 17.76
CA LEU A 402 15.39 -21.59 17.34
C LEU A 402 15.39 -21.30 15.84
N ALA A 403 14.94 -22.24 15.00
CA ALA A 403 14.93 -22.07 13.55
C ALA A 403 14.05 -20.89 13.11
N PHE A 404 12.85 -20.75 13.68
CA PHE A 404 11.96 -19.63 13.35
C PHE A 404 12.38 -18.29 13.99
N SER A 405 13.18 -18.33 15.06
CA SER A 405 13.68 -17.13 15.74
C SER A 405 14.90 -16.50 15.05
N GLN A 406 15.46 -17.14 14.00
CA GLN A 406 16.56 -16.56 13.23
C GLN A 406 16.07 -15.31 12.47
N PRO A 407 16.63 -14.11 12.75
CA PRO A 407 16.26 -12.89 12.04
C PRO A 407 16.87 -12.87 10.64
N ILE A 408 16.22 -12.14 9.73
CA ILE A 408 16.67 -11.97 8.34
C ILE A 408 16.90 -10.48 8.11
N THR A 409 18.12 -10.07 7.75
CA THR A 409 18.42 -8.67 7.46
C THR A 409 17.88 -8.27 6.09
N LEU A 410 16.76 -7.55 6.05
CA LEU A 410 16.08 -7.17 4.80
C LEU A 410 16.88 -6.18 3.97
N ALA A 411 17.46 -5.15 4.60
CA ALA A 411 18.22 -4.11 3.88
C ALA A 411 19.34 -4.71 2.99
N SER A 412 20.05 -5.73 3.49
CA SER A 412 21.11 -6.43 2.74
C SER A 412 20.59 -7.22 1.54
N ARG A 413 19.35 -7.72 1.60
CA ARG A 413 18.71 -8.47 0.52
C ARG A 413 18.12 -7.54 -0.54
N ILE A 414 17.43 -6.50 -0.09
CA ILE A 414 16.77 -5.54 -0.99
C ILE A 414 17.81 -4.78 -1.82
N ASN A 415 18.91 -4.34 -1.20
CA ASN A 415 19.96 -3.61 -1.92
C ASN A 415 20.71 -4.48 -2.95
N ARG A 416 20.91 -5.78 -2.68
CA ARG A 416 21.57 -6.70 -3.63
C ARG A 416 20.78 -6.86 -4.94
N ASN A 417 19.45 -6.78 -4.87
CA ASN A 417 18.61 -6.89 -6.06
C ASN A 417 18.56 -5.59 -6.88
N GLY A 418 19.02 -4.46 -6.32
CA GLY A 418 19.14 -3.18 -7.04
C GLY A 418 20.37 -3.12 -7.95
N ASP A 419 21.44 -3.85 -7.62
CA ASP A 419 22.68 -3.86 -8.39
C ASP A 419 22.62 -4.76 -9.65
N ASP A 420 21.73 -5.75 -9.68
CA ASP A 420 21.51 -6.64 -10.85
C ASP A 420 20.69 -5.98 -11.99
N LEU A 421 20.28 -4.72 -11.82
CA LEU A 421 19.60 -3.89 -12.82
C LEU A 421 20.55 -2.89 -13.51
N ALA A 422 21.86 -3.16 -13.53
CA ALA A 422 22.76 -2.46 -14.43
C ALA A 422 22.35 -2.74 -15.89
N PRO A 423 22.13 -1.72 -16.73
CA PRO A 423 21.80 -1.95 -18.13
C PRO A 423 23.01 -2.62 -18.78
N THR A 424 22.85 -3.85 -19.24
CA THR A 424 23.74 -4.42 -20.25
C THR A 424 23.75 -3.47 -21.44
N THR A 425 24.87 -2.77 -21.58
CA THR A 425 25.23 -1.84 -22.66
C THR A 425 25.09 -2.44 -24.03
#